data_AF-A0A6M0C8J5-F1
#
_entry.id   AF-A0A6M0C8J5-F1
#
_cell.length_a   1.000
_cell.length_b   1.000
_cell.length_c   1.000
_cell.angle_alpha   90.00
_cell.angle_beta   90.00
_cell.angle_gamma   90.00
#
_symmetry.space_group_name_H-M   'P 1'
#
loop_
_entity.id
_entity.type
_entity.pdbx_description
1 polymer ?
#
loop_
_entity_poly.entity_id
_entity_poly.type
_entity_poly.pdbx_seq_one_letter_code
_entity_poly.pdbx_strand_id
1 'polypeptide(L)'
;MLDFFELNNAENNPYGFGDFILGETPNLNQINSSFSEEVNSLEIAASKNLPATNDKFDSLTGVGGDGSLSFIENVGQLDADADFLLRNSSQEIYFGEDKIAFNSFGETNGDLVLERVELDFINAKQNPQIKPLEKLPGVANFLQGQDSSQWHQNVPTYGGIVYDELYPGIDLVYSGKVGNLKSDFVVEAGVDASQIIMEYAGIEKMSINDSGELVLETNLGKLVEEKPVVYQVI
;
A
#
# COMPACT_ATOMS: atom_id res chain seq x y z
N MET A 1 -7.50 -52.84 13.01
CA MET A 1 -7.49 -53.22 11.57
C MET A 1 -8.11 -52.00 10.88
N LEU A 2 -7.32 -51.04 10.37
CA LEU A 2 -6.68 -51.02 9.03
C LEU A 2 -7.76 -51.26 7.95
N ASP A 3 -8.06 -50.47 6.93
CA ASP A 3 -7.30 -49.57 6.02
C ASP A 3 -8.34 -48.84 5.09
N PHE A 4 -8.25 -47.52 4.80
CA PHE A 4 -7.66 -46.78 3.64
C PHE A 4 -8.47 -46.59 2.32
N PHE A 5 -8.43 -45.32 1.83
CA PHE A 5 -8.61 -44.70 0.46
C PHE A 5 -9.96 -44.82 -0.31
N GLU A 6 -10.47 -43.85 -1.10
CA GLU A 6 -9.88 -42.74 -1.90
C GLU A 6 -10.90 -41.61 -2.32
N LEU A 7 -10.31 -40.51 -2.83
CA LEU A 7 -10.68 -39.13 -3.29
C LEU A 7 -11.91 -38.79 -4.19
N ASN A 8 -12.46 -37.57 -4.01
CA ASN A 8 -12.62 -36.43 -4.98
C ASN A 8 -13.60 -35.35 -4.42
N ASN A 9 -13.19 -34.14 -4.01
CA ASN A 9 -12.79 -32.89 -4.71
C ASN A 9 -13.93 -31.90 -5.10
N ALA A 10 -13.83 -30.70 -4.49
CA ALA A 10 -14.22 -29.32 -4.86
C ALA A 10 -15.67 -28.94 -5.27
N GLU A 11 -16.27 -27.96 -4.55
CA GLU A 11 -16.63 -26.60 -5.06
C GLU A 11 -17.56 -25.83 -4.08
N ASN A 12 -17.17 -24.57 -3.77
CA ASN A 12 -17.94 -23.40 -3.30
C ASN A 12 -17.33 -22.67 -2.09
N ASN A 13 -16.37 -21.78 -2.36
CA ASN A 13 -16.02 -20.65 -1.48
C ASN A 13 -15.71 -19.42 -2.37
N PRO A 14 -16.58 -18.40 -2.45
CA PRO A 14 -16.37 -17.31 -3.39
C PRO A 14 -15.50 -16.15 -2.87
N TYR A 15 -15.17 -16.03 -1.57
CA TYR A 15 -14.38 -14.89 -1.06
C TYR A 15 -13.51 -15.25 0.17
N GLY A 16 -12.62 -16.21 0.01
CA GLY A 16 -11.55 -16.50 0.97
C GLY A 16 -10.20 -16.46 0.27
N PHE A 17 -9.40 -15.45 0.57
CA PHE A 17 -8.03 -15.31 0.06
C PHE A 17 -7.15 -16.41 0.67
N GLY A 18 -6.86 -17.42 -0.13
CA GLY A 18 -5.78 -18.38 0.06
C GLY A 18 -4.93 -18.41 -1.21
N ASP A 19 -3.62 -18.35 -1.00
CA ASP A 19 -2.53 -18.70 -1.93
C ASP A 19 -2.65 -18.25 -3.40
N PHE A 20 -1.94 -17.18 -3.75
CA PHE A 20 -1.56 -16.95 -5.15
C PHE A 20 -0.15 -17.48 -5.41
N ILE A 21 -0.07 -18.74 -5.84
CA ILE A 21 1.10 -19.30 -6.52
C ILE A 21 1.00 -18.91 -8.01
N LEU A 22 2.08 -18.35 -8.55
CA LEU A 22 2.21 -17.90 -9.93
C LEU A 22 1.97 -19.05 -10.94
N GLY A 23 1.00 -18.88 -11.83
CA GLY A 23 0.81 -19.75 -12.99
C GLY A 23 -0.48 -19.48 -13.76
N GLU A 24 -0.33 -18.80 -14.92
CA GLU A 24 -1.31 -18.56 -15.98
C GLU A 24 -2.29 -17.36 -15.83
N THR A 25 -2.22 -16.45 -16.81
CA THR A 25 -3.03 -15.23 -16.96
C THR A 25 -4.40 -15.53 -17.61
N PRO A 26 -5.55 -15.15 -17.03
CA PRO A 26 -6.83 -15.17 -17.73
C PRO A 26 -7.07 -13.91 -18.58
N ASN A 27 -7.78 -14.08 -19.68
CA ASN A 27 -8.04 -13.08 -20.73
C ASN A 27 -9.11 -12.03 -20.31
N LEU A 28 -8.75 -10.74 -20.37
CA LEU A 28 -9.49 -9.58 -19.85
C LEU A 28 -10.80 -9.21 -20.58
N ASN A 29 -11.18 -9.90 -21.66
CA ASN A 29 -12.30 -9.46 -22.52
C ASN A 29 -13.69 -10.00 -22.15
N GLN A 30 -13.86 -10.80 -21.08
CA GLN A 30 -15.18 -11.36 -20.72
C GLN A 30 -15.87 -10.73 -19.51
N ILE A 31 -15.22 -9.80 -18.78
CA ILE A 31 -15.77 -9.22 -17.54
C ILE A 31 -16.62 -7.96 -17.81
N ASN A 32 -16.49 -7.33 -18.99
CA ASN A 32 -17.04 -6.00 -19.26
C ASN A 32 -18.51 -5.94 -19.70
N SER A 33 -19.25 -7.06 -19.84
CA SER A 33 -20.62 -7.01 -20.38
C SER A 33 -21.76 -7.11 -19.37
N SER A 34 -21.48 -7.35 -18.08
CA SER A 34 -22.54 -7.65 -17.10
C SER A 34 -22.73 -6.57 -16.02
N PHE A 35 -21.91 -5.53 -16.00
CA PHE A 35 -21.91 -4.51 -14.93
C PHE A 35 -22.72 -3.24 -15.24
N SER A 36 -23.33 -3.12 -16.42
CA SER A 36 -23.85 -1.83 -16.90
C SER A 36 -25.34 -1.54 -16.63
N GLU A 37 -26.12 -2.44 -16.04
CA GLU A 37 -27.58 -2.22 -15.94
C GLU A 37 -28.19 -2.07 -14.53
N GLU A 38 -27.49 -2.42 -13.44
CA GLU A 38 -28.09 -2.40 -12.08
C GLU A 38 -27.82 -1.15 -11.22
N VAL A 39 -26.97 -0.21 -11.65
CA VAL A 39 -26.53 0.92 -10.80
C VAL A 39 -27.48 2.14 -10.85
N ASN A 40 -28.58 2.09 -11.60
CA ASN A 40 -29.36 3.29 -11.93
C ASN A 40 -30.57 3.60 -11.01
N SER A 41 -30.66 3.03 -9.80
CA SER A 41 -31.84 3.22 -8.94
C SER A 41 -31.59 3.47 -7.44
N LEU A 42 -30.37 3.77 -7.01
CA LEU A 42 -30.08 4.13 -5.61
C LEU A 42 -29.29 5.45 -5.48
N GLU A 43 -29.64 6.46 -6.30
CA GLU A 43 -29.46 7.86 -5.91
C GLU A 43 -30.62 8.24 -4.97
N ILE A 44 -30.32 8.46 -3.67
CA ILE A 44 -30.85 9.56 -2.82
C ILE A 44 -30.48 9.30 -1.35
N ALA A 45 -29.82 10.31 -0.76
CA ALA A 45 -29.67 10.61 0.67
C ALA A 45 -28.49 10.00 1.46
N ALA A 46 -27.26 10.40 1.12
CA ALA A 46 -26.26 10.85 2.10
C ALA A 46 -25.10 11.61 1.43
N SER A 47 -25.40 12.59 0.57
CA SER A 47 -24.40 13.56 0.11
C SER A 47 -24.33 14.72 1.11
N LYS A 48 -23.14 15.01 1.64
CA LYS A 48 -22.66 16.39 1.81
C LYS A 48 -21.15 16.32 2.05
N ASN A 49 -20.41 16.60 0.97
CA ASN A 49 -18.96 16.84 0.88
C ASN A 49 -18.02 15.70 0.45
N LEU A 50 -18.50 14.74 -0.36
CA LEU A 50 -17.61 14.00 -1.26
C LEU A 50 -17.81 14.55 -2.67
N PRO A 51 -16.78 15.10 -3.36
CA PRO A 51 -16.90 15.43 -4.76
C PRO A 51 -17.06 14.13 -5.54
N ALA A 52 -18.22 13.98 -6.18
CA ALA A 52 -18.48 12.92 -7.14
C ALA A 52 -17.46 13.04 -8.28
N THR A 53 -16.53 12.07 -8.38
CA THR A 53 -15.69 11.93 -9.57
C THR A 53 -16.24 10.79 -10.39
N ASN A 54 -17.03 11.16 -11.38
CA ASN A 54 -17.50 10.28 -12.44
C ASN A 54 -16.42 10.21 -13.55
N ASP A 55 -15.17 10.04 -13.14
CA ASP A 55 -14.04 9.95 -14.05
C ASP A 55 -13.79 8.47 -14.33
N LYS A 56 -13.72 8.12 -15.61
CA LYS A 56 -13.10 6.87 -16.05
C LYS A 56 -11.67 6.86 -15.53
N PHE A 57 -11.45 6.23 -14.38
CA PHE A 57 -10.12 5.92 -13.86
C PHE A 57 -9.51 4.88 -14.78
N ASP A 58 -8.81 5.33 -15.83
CA ASP A 58 -7.80 4.50 -16.46
C ASP A 58 -6.81 4.11 -15.36
N SER A 59 -6.67 2.79 -15.20
CA SER A 59 -5.88 2.10 -14.19
C SER A 59 -4.42 2.52 -14.21
N LEU A 60 -4.06 3.55 -13.46
CA LEU A 60 -2.70 3.70 -12.96
C LEU A 60 -2.65 3.03 -11.60
N THR A 61 -2.52 1.70 -11.63
CA THR A 61 -1.90 0.97 -10.53
C THR A 61 -0.54 1.64 -10.29
N GLY A 62 -0.12 1.86 -9.04
CA GLY A 62 1.17 2.48 -8.68
C GLY A 62 2.35 1.62 -9.10
N VAL A 63 2.53 1.46 -10.41
CA VAL A 63 3.35 0.46 -11.07
C VAL A 63 4.00 1.12 -12.29
N GLY A 64 5.33 1.16 -12.30
CA GLY A 64 6.12 1.56 -13.46
C GLY A 64 5.99 0.54 -14.59
N GLY A 65 6.34 0.92 -15.81
CA GLY A 65 6.23 0.04 -16.99
C GLY A 65 7.01 -1.29 -16.90
N ASP A 66 7.87 -1.44 -15.90
CA ASP A 66 8.69 -2.61 -15.57
C ASP A 66 8.16 -3.45 -14.38
N GLY A 67 7.04 -3.04 -13.76
CA GLY A 67 6.47 -3.70 -12.59
C GLY A 67 6.98 -3.16 -11.24
N SER A 68 7.83 -2.13 -11.23
CA SER A 68 8.30 -1.46 -10.00
C SER A 68 7.18 -0.65 -9.36
N LEU A 69 7.11 -0.58 -8.04
CA LEU A 69 6.17 0.31 -7.37
C LEU A 69 6.48 1.77 -7.73
N SER A 70 5.45 2.59 -7.90
CA SER A 70 5.59 4.02 -8.24
C SER A 70 5.27 4.89 -7.03
N PHE A 71 6.31 5.49 -6.46
CA PHE A 71 6.21 6.52 -5.43
C PHE A 71 6.01 7.87 -6.11
N ILE A 72 4.90 8.53 -5.81
CA ILE A 72 4.48 9.80 -6.40
C ILE A 72 4.87 10.92 -5.45
N GLU A 73 5.70 11.85 -5.92
CA GLU A 73 6.15 13.01 -5.11
C GLU A 73 5.02 14.00 -4.87
N ASN A 74 4.94 14.54 -3.64
CA ASN A 74 4.04 15.64 -3.32
C ASN A 74 4.59 16.96 -3.87
N VAL A 75 3.98 17.44 -4.95
CA VAL A 75 4.22 18.77 -5.53
C VAL A 75 3.11 19.76 -5.17
N GLY A 76 2.37 19.48 -4.10
CA GLY A 76 1.24 20.25 -3.59
C GLY A 76 -0.14 19.64 -3.82
N GLN A 77 -0.22 18.41 -4.37
CA GLN A 77 -1.49 17.72 -4.60
C GLN A 77 -1.99 16.91 -3.40
N LEU A 78 -1.14 16.67 -2.39
CA LEU A 78 -1.48 15.97 -1.16
C LEU A 78 -1.45 16.93 0.03
N ASP A 79 -1.98 16.49 1.17
CA ASP A 79 -1.81 17.20 2.43
C ASP A 79 -0.31 17.40 2.77
N ALA A 80 -0.01 18.47 3.50
CA ALA A 80 1.37 18.93 3.73
C ALA A 80 2.19 18.02 4.66
N ASP A 81 1.57 17.00 5.25
CA ASP A 81 2.20 16.01 6.13
C ASP A 81 2.71 14.78 5.38
N ALA A 82 2.55 14.72 4.05
CA ALA A 82 3.05 13.64 3.21
C ALA A 82 3.98 14.17 2.11
N ASP A 83 5.17 13.60 2.00
CA ASP A 83 6.13 13.92 0.93
C ASP A 83 5.96 13.02 -0.29
N PHE A 84 5.54 11.77 -0.07
CA PHE A 84 5.30 10.79 -1.13
C PHE A 84 4.01 10.00 -0.90
N LEU A 85 3.40 9.58 -2.02
CA LEU A 85 2.26 8.66 -2.06
C LEU A 85 2.63 7.42 -2.85
N LEU A 86 2.33 6.25 -2.29
CA LEU A 86 2.20 5.01 -3.04
C LEU A 86 0.72 4.62 -3.07
N ARG A 87 0.15 4.42 -4.26
CA ARG A 87 -1.26 4.05 -4.41
C ARG A 87 -1.39 2.73 -5.18
N ASN A 88 -2.21 1.82 -4.66
CA ASN A 88 -2.70 0.66 -5.38
C ASN A 88 -4.24 0.62 -5.32
N SER A 89 -4.86 -0.44 -5.84
CA SER A 89 -6.32 -0.53 -5.96
C SER A 89 -7.09 -0.59 -4.64
N SER A 90 -6.42 -0.97 -3.54
CA SER A 90 -7.05 -1.17 -2.23
C SER A 90 -6.38 -0.40 -1.10
N GLN A 91 -5.33 0.36 -1.40
CA GLN A 91 -4.55 1.07 -0.40
C GLN A 91 -3.84 2.30 -0.96
N GLU A 92 -3.76 3.32 -0.12
CA GLU A 92 -2.89 4.48 -0.26
C GLU A 92 -1.94 4.51 0.91
N ILE A 93 -0.65 4.66 0.64
CA ILE A 93 0.39 4.76 1.65
C ILE A 93 1.03 6.13 1.51
N TYR A 94 0.93 6.93 2.56
CA TYR A 94 1.47 8.28 2.65
C TYR A 94 2.74 8.22 3.47
N PHE A 95 3.84 8.70 2.90
CA PHE A 95 5.15 8.75 3.53
C PHE A 95 5.42 10.19 3.95
N GLY A 96 5.34 10.45 5.25
CA GLY A 96 5.63 11.74 5.86
C GLY A 96 6.90 11.69 6.71
N GLU A 97 7.32 12.87 7.14
CA GLU A 97 8.48 13.07 8.02
C GLU A 97 8.27 12.45 9.42
N ASP A 98 7.06 12.56 9.97
CA ASP A 98 6.75 12.09 11.32
C ASP A 98 6.15 10.67 11.35
N LYS A 99 5.43 10.28 10.29
CA LYS A 99 4.68 9.03 10.25
C LYS A 99 4.52 8.50 8.83
N ILE A 100 4.30 7.20 8.73
CA ILE A 100 3.78 6.55 7.53
C ILE A 100 2.33 6.16 7.79
N ALA A 101 1.44 6.49 6.87
CA ALA A 101 0.03 6.17 7.01
C ALA A 101 -0.49 5.29 5.90
N PHE A 102 -1.07 4.17 6.29
CA PHE A 102 -1.69 3.17 5.43
C PHE A 102 -3.20 3.38 5.47
N ASN A 103 -3.75 4.01 4.45
CA ASN A 103 -5.18 4.14 4.25
C ASN A 103 -5.65 2.96 3.39
N SER A 104 -6.38 2.03 4.00
CA SER A 104 -6.93 0.85 3.34
C SER A 104 -8.41 1.06 3.02
N PHE A 105 -8.82 0.57 1.86
CA PHE A 105 -10.19 0.69 1.33
C PHE A 105 -10.74 -0.71 1.11
N GLY A 106 -11.94 -0.98 1.61
CA GLY A 106 -12.59 -2.27 1.42
C GLY A 106 -14.08 -2.23 1.72
N GLU A 107 -14.69 -3.41 1.77
CA GLU A 107 -16.10 -3.57 2.12
C GLU A 107 -16.22 -4.52 3.32
N THR A 108 -17.07 -4.17 4.29
CA THR A 108 -17.48 -5.06 5.37
C THR A 108 -19.00 -5.09 5.45
N ASN A 109 -19.60 -6.28 5.44
CA ASN A 109 -21.06 -6.44 5.48
C ASN A 109 -21.84 -5.63 4.42
N GLY A 110 -21.22 -5.33 3.28
CA GLY A 110 -21.81 -4.53 2.20
C GLY A 110 -21.64 -3.01 2.34
N ASP A 111 -20.99 -2.54 3.41
CA ASP A 111 -20.64 -1.14 3.60
C ASP A 111 -19.18 -0.89 3.25
N LEU A 112 -18.91 0.20 2.53
CA LEU A 112 -17.55 0.67 2.28
C LEU A 112 -16.91 1.11 3.60
N VAL A 113 -15.72 0.58 3.86
CA VAL A 113 -14.92 0.90 5.04
C VAL A 113 -13.59 1.49 4.63
N LEU A 114 -13.23 2.56 5.33
CA LEU A 114 -11.94 3.20 5.27
C LEU A 114 -11.26 2.96 6.62
N GLU A 115 -10.05 2.42 6.58
CA GLU A 115 -9.25 2.20 7.77
C GLU A 115 -7.89 2.85 7.60
N ARG A 116 -7.39 3.44 8.68
CA ARG A 116 -6.08 4.08 8.70
C ARG A 116 -5.24 3.44 9.78
N VAL A 117 -4.12 2.85 9.37
CA VAL A 117 -3.04 2.41 10.26
C VAL A 117 -1.92 3.43 10.14
N GLU A 118 -1.39 3.88 11.27
CA GLU A 118 -0.22 4.77 11.31
C GLU A 118 0.98 4.02 11.88
N LEU A 119 2.13 4.20 11.26
CA LEU A 119 3.44 3.74 11.70
C LEU A 119 4.29 4.96 12.08
N ASP A 120 4.75 5.00 13.32
CA ASP A 120 5.65 6.02 13.87
C ASP A 120 7.02 5.38 14.19
N PHE A 121 8.09 6.17 14.04
CA PHE A 121 9.46 5.79 14.34
C PHE A 121 9.92 6.46 15.64
N ILE A 122 9.79 5.74 16.75
CA ILE A 122 10.05 6.28 18.09
C ILE A 122 11.56 6.59 18.24
N ASN A 123 11.85 7.80 18.74
CA ASN A 123 13.21 8.36 18.89
C ASN A 123 13.98 8.55 17.57
N ALA A 124 13.31 8.51 16.42
CA ALA A 124 13.92 8.88 15.16
C ALA A 124 14.30 10.37 15.11
N LYS A 125 15.12 10.71 14.13
CA LYS A 125 15.46 12.10 13.78
C LYS A 125 14.18 12.88 13.49
N GLN A 126 14.00 14.03 14.14
CA GLN A 126 12.89 14.93 13.83
C GLN A 126 13.05 15.49 12.42
N ASN A 127 11.99 15.47 11.63
CA ASN A 127 11.96 15.96 10.25
C ASN A 127 13.07 15.32 9.39
N PRO A 128 13.09 13.97 9.26
CA PRO A 128 14.09 13.29 8.45
C PRO A 128 13.93 13.70 6.99
N GLN A 129 15.05 13.85 6.26
CA GLN A 129 14.96 14.12 4.83
C GLN A 129 14.54 12.85 4.09
N ILE A 130 13.45 12.93 3.33
CA ILE A 130 12.99 11.86 2.44
C ILE A 130 13.44 12.19 1.01
N LYS A 131 14.30 11.34 0.43
CA LYS A 131 14.84 11.55 -0.91
C LYS A 131 14.27 10.51 -1.88
N PRO A 132 13.91 10.88 -3.11
CA PRO A 132 13.48 9.93 -4.11
C PRO A 132 14.64 9.10 -4.66
N LEU A 133 14.37 7.85 -5.00
CA LEU A 133 15.30 6.92 -5.64
C LEU A 133 14.75 6.51 -7.01
N GLU A 134 15.63 6.54 -8.02
CA GLU A 134 15.33 6.09 -9.38
C GLU A 134 14.08 6.73 -9.99
N LYS A 135 14.27 7.85 -10.71
CA LYS A 135 13.16 8.48 -11.44
C LYS A 135 12.63 7.54 -12.52
N LEU A 136 11.34 7.25 -12.47
CA LEU A 136 10.66 6.40 -13.44
C LEU A 136 10.25 7.22 -14.69
N PRO A 137 10.08 6.56 -15.84
CA PRO A 137 9.58 7.21 -17.06
C PRO A 137 8.09 7.56 -16.98
N GLY A 138 7.34 6.94 -16.06
CA GLY A 138 5.94 7.23 -15.81
C GLY A 138 5.75 8.55 -15.07
N VAL A 139 4.54 9.11 -15.17
CA VAL A 139 4.11 10.30 -14.41
C VAL A 139 2.69 10.09 -13.90
N ALA A 140 2.36 10.78 -12.82
CA ALA A 140 1.00 10.83 -12.30
C ALA A 140 0.30 12.16 -12.69
N ASN A 141 -1.01 12.10 -12.89
CA ASN A 141 -1.85 13.27 -13.14
C ASN A 141 -3.00 13.27 -12.13
N PHE A 142 -3.16 14.38 -11.42
CA PHE A 142 -4.23 14.63 -10.45
C PHE A 142 -5.12 15.73 -11.00
N LEU A 143 -6.29 15.34 -11.51
CA LEU A 143 -7.25 16.24 -12.16
C LEU A 143 -8.45 16.47 -11.24
N GLN A 144 -8.19 16.94 -10.02
CA GLN A 144 -9.23 17.07 -9.00
C GLN A 144 -10.10 18.31 -9.24
N GLY A 145 -11.42 18.10 -9.33
CA GLY A 145 -12.40 19.17 -9.46
C GLY A 145 -12.46 19.81 -10.85
N GLN A 146 -13.38 20.77 -11.01
CA GLN A 146 -13.64 21.44 -12.29
C GLN A 146 -12.66 22.57 -12.61
N ASP A 147 -11.95 23.09 -11.61
CA ASP A 147 -10.97 24.16 -11.81
C ASP A 147 -9.62 23.56 -12.22
N SER A 148 -9.28 23.68 -13.51
CA SER A 148 -8.02 23.19 -14.06
C SER A 148 -6.78 23.84 -13.45
N SER A 149 -6.90 24.98 -12.76
CA SER A 149 -5.77 25.59 -12.04
C SER A 149 -5.34 24.78 -10.81
N GLN A 150 -6.21 23.89 -10.32
CA GLN A 150 -5.94 22.97 -9.21
C GLN A 150 -5.43 21.61 -9.70
N TRP A 151 -5.28 21.42 -11.01
CA TRP A 151 -4.77 20.18 -11.58
C TRP A 151 -3.25 20.13 -11.49
N HIS A 152 -2.74 19.00 -11.01
CA HIS A 152 -1.32 18.71 -11.01
C HIS A 152 -1.04 17.66 -12.08
N GLN A 153 -0.31 18.05 -13.12
CA GLN A 153 0.00 17.17 -14.26
C GLN A 153 1.50 16.90 -14.32
N ASN A 154 1.87 15.74 -14.90
CA ASN A 154 3.25 15.31 -15.06
C ASN A 154 4.02 15.23 -13.74
N VAL A 155 3.34 14.83 -12.66
CA VAL A 155 3.97 14.65 -11.36
C VAL A 155 4.98 13.50 -11.46
N PRO A 156 6.26 13.72 -11.11
CA PRO A 156 7.28 12.68 -11.17
C PRO A 156 6.93 11.46 -10.33
N THR A 157 7.31 10.28 -10.82
CA THR A 157 7.28 9.06 -10.03
C THR A 157 8.66 8.43 -9.90
N TYR A 158 8.85 7.66 -8.84
CA TYR A 158 10.14 7.10 -8.43
C TYR A 158 9.98 5.62 -8.06
N GLY A 159 11.04 4.83 -8.25
CA GLY A 159 11.07 3.40 -7.94
C GLY A 159 11.26 3.09 -6.45
N GLY A 160 11.66 4.10 -5.67
CA GLY A 160 11.79 4.02 -4.23
C GLY A 160 11.98 5.38 -3.57
N ILE A 161 12.06 5.37 -2.25
CA ILE A 161 12.39 6.53 -1.42
C ILE A 161 13.36 6.10 -0.30
N VAL A 162 14.14 7.04 0.20
CA VAL A 162 15.02 6.85 1.36
C VAL A 162 14.80 7.93 2.40
N TYR A 163 14.60 7.50 3.64
CA TYR A 163 14.75 8.33 4.83
C TYR A 163 16.24 8.36 5.22
N ASP A 164 16.86 9.52 5.01
CA ASP A 164 18.31 9.74 5.21
C ASP A 164 18.65 9.95 6.69
N GLU A 165 19.42 9.02 7.25
CA GLU A 165 19.71 8.93 8.69
C GLU A 165 18.44 9.03 9.55
N LEU A 166 17.44 8.20 9.26
CA LEU A 166 16.22 8.10 10.07
C LEU A 166 16.58 7.93 11.56
N TYR A 167 17.58 7.10 11.81
CA TYR A 167 18.34 7.10 13.05
C TYR A 167 19.81 7.41 12.74
N PRO A 168 20.62 7.87 13.72
CA PRO A 168 22.05 8.08 13.51
C PRO A 168 22.74 6.82 12.94
N GLY A 169 23.24 6.91 11.71
CA GLY A 169 23.89 5.81 10.98
C GLY A 169 22.94 4.68 10.52
N ILE A 170 21.63 4.94 10.43
CA ILE A 170 20.64 4.02 9.86
C ILE A 170 19.74 4.78 8.88
N ASP A 171 19.81 4.37 7.61
CA ASP A 171 18.83 4.79 6.60
C ASP A 171 17.65 3.81 6.57
N LEU A 172 16.47 4.31 6.20
CA LEU A 172 15.32 3.46 5.86
C LEU A 172 14.95 3.64 4.39
N VAL A 173 15.02 2.55 3.63
CA VAL A 173 14.71 2.52 2.20
C VAL A 173 13.38 1.80 1.98
N TYR A 174 12.47 2.46 1.28
CA TYR A 174 11.29 1.82 0.71
C TYR A 174 11.44 1.65 -0.79
N SER A 175 11.21 0.44 -1.27
CA SER A 175 11.17 0.11 -2.70
C SER A 175 10.38 -1.18 -2.90
N GLY A 176 10.14 -1.60 -4.14
CA GLY A 176 9.54 -2.91 -4.35
C GLY A 176 8.92 -3.08 -5.73
N LYS A 177 8.14 -4.15 -5.84
CA LYS A 177 7.39 -4.51 -7.04
C LYS A 177 5.91 -4.63 -6.71
N VAL A 178 5.07 -4.70 -7.73
CA VAL A 178 3.63 -4.90 -7.56
C VAL A 178 3.34 -6.02 -6.56
N GLY A 179 2.58 -5.71 -5.51
CA GLY A 179 2.20 -6.67 -4.47
C GLY A 179 3.25 -6.92 -3.39
N ASN A 180 4.42 -6.28 -3.45
CA ASN A 180 5.46 -6.40 -2.42
C ASN A 180 6.16 -5.05 -2.21
N LEU A 181 5.67 -4.28 -1.22
CA LEU A 181 6.40 -3.13 -0.67
C LEU A 181 7.43 -3.66 0.32
N LYS A 182 8.68 -3.27 0.12
CA LYS A 182 9.79 -3.67 0.98
C LYS A 182 10.32 -2.47 1.76
N SER A 183 10.60 -2.71 3.04
CA SER A 183 11.30 -1.81 3.95
C SER A 183 12.68 -2.42 4.24
N ASP A 184 13.74 -1.68 3.97
CA ASP A 184 15.12 -2.07 4.25
C ASP A 184 15.79 -1.03 5.17
N PHE A 185 16.19 -1.45 6.37
CA PHE A 185 17.04 -0.64 7.25
C PHE A 185 18.52 -0.88 6.90
N VAL A 186 19.19 0.14 6.39
CA VAL A 186 20.61 0.08 6.05
C VAL A 186 21.42 0.60 7.23
N VAL A 187 22.01 -0.31 7.99
CA VAL A 187 22.74 -0.02 9.23
C VAL A 187 24.23 0.10 8.95
N GLU A 188 24.83 1.25 9.27
CA GLU A 188 26.28 1.44 9.15
C GLU A 188 27.07 0.50 10.09
N ALA A 189 28.33 0.24 9.73
CA ALA A 189 29.18 -0.66 10.50
C ALA A 189 29.37 -0.18 11.95
N GLY A 190 28.98 -1.03 12.91
CA GLY A 190 29.12 -0.76 14.34
C GLY A 190 27.98 0.05 14.96
N VAL A 191 26.97 0.42 14.18
CA VAL A 191 25.75 1.06 14.68
C VAL A 191 24.83 0.03 15.33
N ASP A 192 24.23 0.40 16.46
CA ASP A 192 23.31 -0.44 17.20
C ASP A 192 21.92 -0.43 16.55
N ALA A 193 21.49 -1.57 16.01
CA ALA A 193 20.18 -1.71 15.40
C ALA A 193 19.01 -1.68 16.40
N SER A 194 19.28 -1.84 17.71
CA SER A 194 18.23 -1.80 18.74
C SER A 194 17.58 -0.43 18.92
N GLN A 195 18.13 0.63 18.29
CA GLN A 195 17.51 1.94 18.24
C GLN A 195 16.27 1.99 17.34
N ILE A 196 16.09 1.02 16.43
CA ILE A 196 14.92 0.95 15.56
C ILE A 196 13.70 0.54 16.40
N ILE A 197 12.77 1.47 16.62
CA ILE A 197 11.56 1.25 17.38
C ILE A 197 10.38 1.75 16.55
N MET A 198 9.49 0.84 16.19
CA MET A 198 8.29 1.11 15.40
C MET A 198 7.05 1.01 16.28
N GLU A 199 6.18 2.02 16.21
CA GLU A 199 4.90 2.04 16.90
C GLU A 199 3.76 2.06 15.87
N TYR A 200 2.79 1.16 16.04
CA TYR A 200 1.61 1.08 15.20
C TYR A 200 0.37 1.57 15.94
N ALA A 201 -0.39 2.45 15.29
CA ALA A 201 -1.69 2.93 15.76
C ALA A 201 -2.80 2.63 14.74
N GLY A 202 -4.06 2.65 15.18
CA GLY A 202 -5.21 2.33 14.32
C GLY A 202 -5.41 0.83 14.07
N ILE A 203 -4.82 -0.02 14.91
CA ILE A 203 -4.94 -1.48 14.86
C ILE A 203 -5.76 -2.01 16.03
N GLU A 204 -6.41 -3.15 15.87
CA GLU A 204 -7.13 -3.83 16.95
C GLU A 204 -6.18 -4.63 17.85
N LYS A 205 -5.19 -5.27 17.22
CA LYS A 205 -4.25 -6.15 17.90
C LYS A 205 -2.96 -6.32 17.11
N MET A 206 -1.86 -6.48 17.84
CA MET A 206 -0.53 -6.77 17.30
C MET A 206 -0.03 -8.08 17.87
N SER A 207 0.57 -8.93 17.04
CA SER A 207 1.18 -10.19 17.48
C SER A 207 2.28 -10.66 16.54
N ILE A 208 3.18 -11.51 17.03
CA ILE A 208 4.10 -12.29 16.19
C ILE A 208 3.54 -13.71 16.07
N ASN A 209 3.40 -14.22 14.85
CA ASN A 209 2.91 -15.58 14.62
C ASN A 209 4.04 -16.62 14.69
N ASP A 210 3.69 -17.91 14.55
CA ASP A 210 4.65 -19.02 14.61
C ASP A 210 5.70 -19.00 13.47
N SER A 211 5.42 -18.28 12.38
CA SER A 211 6.35 -18.05 11.26
C SER A 211 7.35 -16.92 11.52
N GLY A 212 7.17 -16.16 12.61
CA GLY A 212 7.98 -14.99 12.94
C GLY A 212 7.56 -13.71 12.24
N GLU A 213 6.39 -13.69 11.62
CA GLU A 213 5.83 -12.52 10.93
C GLU A 213 5.12 -11.61 11.93
N LEU A 214 5.19 -10.30 11.71
CA LEU A 214 4.39 -9.33 12.43
C LEU A 214 2.99 -9.31 11.84
N VAL A 215 1.98 -9.56 12.67
CA VAL A 215 0.57 -9.54 12.27
C VAL A 215 -0.14 -8.41 13.00
N LEU A 216 -0.66 -7.46 12.22
CA LEU A 216 -1.54 -6.39 12.69
C LEU A 216 -2.97 -6.73 12.29
N GLU A 217 -3.83 -6.94 13.28
CA GLU A 217 -5.25 -7.17 13.09
C GLU A 217 -5.97 -5.81 12.96
N THR A 218 -6.80 -5.69 11.93
CA THR A 218 -7.53 -4.49 11.53
C THR A 218 -8.97 -4.87 11.16
N ASN A 219 -9.88 -3.91 11.07
CA ASN A 219 -11.27 -4.16 10.69
C ASN A 219 -11.41 -4.69 9.26
N LEU A 220 -10.48 -4.33 8.38
CA LEU A 220 -10.42 -4.79 6.99
C LEU A 220 -9.63 -6.10 6.80
N GLY A 221 -9.12 -6.71 7.88
CA GLY A 221 -8.37 -7.95 7.84
C GLY A 221 -6.98 -7.83 8.48
N LYS A 222 -6.02 -8.62 8.01
CA LYS A 222 -4.66 -8.63 8.57
C LYS A 222 -3.69 -7.89 7.65
N LEU A 223 -2.90 -6.99 8.21
CA LEU A 223 -1.63 -6.56 7.63
C LEU A 223 -0.54 -7.49 8.15
N VAL A 224 0.30 -8.02 7.27
CA VAL A 224 1.38 -8.93 7.63
C VAL A 224 2.69 -8.36 7.13
N GLU A 225 3.66 -8.19 8.03
CA GLU A 225 5.05 -7.93 7.66
C GLU A 225 5.85 -9.23 7.79
N GLU A 226 6.61 -9.53 6.74
CA GLU A 226 7.51 -10.68 6.75
C GLU A 226 8.54 -10.57 7.86
N LYS A 227 8.97 -11.73 8.38
CA LYS A 227 10.05 -11.76 9.38
C LYS A 227 11.29 -11.03 8.84
N PRO A 228 11.97 -10.21 9.66
CA PRO A 228 13.14 -9.48 9.22
C PRO A 228 14.27 -10.44 8.83
N VAL A 229 14.96 -10.12 7.74
CA VAL A 229 16.15 -10.86 7.28
C VAL A 229 17.36 -9.95 7.43
N VAL A 230 18.36 -10.39 8.19
CA VAL A 230 19.61 -9.65 8.40
C VAL A 230 20.72 -10.28 7.58
N TYR A 231 21.41 -9.47 6.79
CA TYR A 231 22.55 -9.89 6.00
C TYR A 231 23.62 -8.78 5.97
N GLN A 232 24.85 -9.17 5.63
CA GLN A 232 25.94 -8.25 5.40
C GLN A 232 26.47 -8.50 3.99
N VAL A 233 26.68 -7.42 3.23
CA VAL A 233 27.40 -7.48 1.96
C VAL A 233 28.90 -7.54 2.28
N ILE A 234 29.57 -8.59 1.81
CA ILE A 234 31.02 -8.84 2.00
C ILE A 234 31.76 -8.45 0.72
#